data_AF-A0A9P0PT88-F1
#
_entry.id   AF-A0A9P0PT88-F1
#
_cell.length_a   1.000
_cell.length_b   1.000
_cell.length_c   1.000
_cell.angle_alpha   90.00
_cell.angle_beta   90.00
_cell.angle_gamma   90.00
#
_symmetry.space_group_name_H-M   'P 1'
#
loop_
_entity.id
_entity.type
_entity.pdbx_description
1 polymer ?
#
loop_
_entity_poly.entity_id
_entity_poly.type
_entity_poly.pdbx_seq_one_letter_code
_entity_poly.pdbx_strand_id
1 'polypeptide(L)'
;MMLELYKVCGEKVGCLEIKNLKILWERIADELRKNKVNVTPKNCLNRLTVLQRNYKKFIDNQNQTGRGRIHFAYAQEMDEIFDKKKNIHPELLLSTDAINEAPLDMEPPEVTISEGSECKIGKENKNTKKLIMKKKHTALEKLRLDRKEYYIEKLGVEKEILSEIKKRNALLAERNALLHEQNCILKEKQCHHNT
;
A
#
# COMPACT_ATOMS: atom_id res chain seq x y z
N MET A 1 -17.70 23.32 23.74
CA MET A 1 -18.65 22.24 24.10
C MET A 1 -18.35 20.86 23.47
N MET A 2 -18.45 20.66 22.14
CA MET A 2 -18.23 19.31 21.57
C MET A 2 -16.76 18.86 21.67
N LEU A 3 -15.82 19.78 21.43
CA LEU A 3 -14.38 19.52 21.54
C LEU A 3 -13.95 19.30 23.00
N GLU A 4 -14.49 20.05 23.95
CA GLU A 4 -14.32 19.83 25.40
C GLU A 4 -14.77 18.42 25.81
N LEU A 5 -15.96 17.98 25.38
CA LEU A 5 -16.45 16.62 25.66
C LEU A 5 -15.55 15.56 25.04
N TYR A 6 -15.03 15.82 23.85
CA TYR A 6 -14.06 14.93 23.20
C TYR A 6 -12.73 14.85 23.96
N LYS A 7 -12.25 15.95 24.54
CA LYS A 7 -11.06 15.96 25.39
C LYS A 7 -11.26 15.08 26.64
N VAL A 8 -12.33 15.33 27.39
CA VAL A 8 -12.66 14.60 28.62
C VAL A 8 -12.92 13.11 28.36
N CYS A 9 -13.64 12.79 27.28
CA CYS A 9 -13.92 11.39 26.95
C CYS A 9 -12.72 10.72 26.26
N GLY A 10 -11.87 11.48 25.58
CA GLY A 10 -10.64 11.03 24.92
C GLY A 10 -9.61 10.46 25.89
N GLU A 11 -9.43 11.11 27.04
CA GLU A 11 -8.56 10.63 28.13
C GLU A 11 -9.06 9.31 28.74
N LYS A 12 -10.37 9.05 28.63
CA LYS A 12 -11.01 7.82 29.11
C LYS A 12 -11.08 6.73 28.04
N VAL A 13 -10.65 6.99 26.81
CA VAL A 13 -10.58 5.96 25.76
C VAL A 13 -9.47 4.98 26.11
N GLY A 14 -9.82 3.70 26.25
CA GLY A 14 -8.90 2.65 26.69
C GLY A 14 -9.06 2.26 28.16
N CYS A 15 -9.90 2.96 28.94
CA CYS A 15 -10.39 2.42 30.21
C CYS A 15 -11.56 1.45 29.99
N LEU A 16 -11.92 0.67 31.01
CA LEU A 16 -12.96 -0.36 30.95
C LEU A 16 -14.34 0.18 30.49
N GLU A 17 -14.62 1.47 30.72
CA GLU A 17 -15.89 2.11 30.34
C GLU A 17 -16.00 2.45 28.84
N ILE A 18 -14.87 2.72 28.16
CA ILE A 18 -14.86 3.10 26.73
C ILE A 18 -13.90 2.18 25.99
N LYS A 19 -14.41 0.99 25.64
CA LYS A 19 -13.65 -0.06 24.96
C LYS A 19 -13.32 0.30 23.51
N ASN A 20 -14.15 1.10 22.86
CA ASN A 20 -14.06 1.39 21.42
C ASN A 20 -14.41 2.83 21.09
N LEU A 21 -13.83 3.35 20.01
CA LEU A 21 -14.15 4.66 19.43
C LEU A 21 -15.65 4.80 19.09
N LYS A 22 -16.34 3.72 18.72
CA LYS A 22 -17.79 3.77 18.47
C LYS A 22 -18.58 4.17 19.72
N ILE A 23 -18.26 3.56 20.85
CA ILE A 23 -18.89 3.81 22.16
C ILE A 23 -18.57 5.24 22.63
N LEU A 24 -17.35 5.72 22.35
CA LEU A 24 -16.99 7.13 22.60
C LEU A 24 -17.96 8.10 21.91
N TRP A 25 -18.24 7.89 20.63
CA TRP A 25 -19.14 8.77 19.87
C TRP A 25 -20.59 8.68 20.33
N GLU A 26 -21.03 7.50 20.75
CA GLU A 26 -22.34 7.30 21.37
C GLU A 26 -22.44 8.10 22.66
N ARG A 27 -21.48 7.97 23.58
CA ARG A 27 -21.45 8.73 24.84
C ARG A 27 -21.43 10.25 24.60
N ILE A 28 -20.63 10.73 23.65
CA ILE A 28 -20.60 12.15 23.30
C ILE A 28 -21.96 12.61 22.73
N ALA A 29 -22.58 11.81 21.86
CA ALA A 29 -23.91 12.14 21.33
C ALA A 29 -24.96 12.16 22.44
N ASP A 30 -24.89 11.26 23.41
CA ASP A 30 -25.82 11.19 24.53
C ASP A 30 -25.71 12.43 25.43
N GLU A 31 -24.49 12.86 25.77
CA GLU A 31 -24.25 14.10 26.51
C GLU A 31 -24.73 15.34 25.72
N LEU A 32 -24.52 15.36 24.40
CA LEU A 32 -25.04 16.45 23.55
C LEU A 32 -26.58 16.48 23.49
N ARG A 33 -27.24 15.31 23.51
CA ARG A 33 -28.71 15.22 23.57
C ARG A 33 -29.24 15.73 24.90
N LYS A 34 -28.56 15.47 26.02
CA LYS A 34 -28.89 16.06 27.33
C LYS A 34 -28.82 17.60 27.29
N ASN A 35 -27.87 18.14 26.52
CA ASN A 35 -27.71 19.58 26.31
C ASN A 35 -28.65 20.16 25.21
N LYS A 36 -29.76 19.47 24.91
CA LYS A 36 -30.79 19.87 23.92
C LYS A 36 -30.32 19.94 22.47
N VAL A 37 -29.20 19.30 22.11
CA VAL A 37 -28.74 19.20 20.72
C VAL A 37 -28.99 17.78 20.21
N ASN A 38 -29.95 17.64 19.29
CA ASN A 38 -30.27 16.35 18.68
C ASN A 38 -29.21 15.97 17.64
N VAL A 39 -28.20 15.21 18.07
CA VAL A 39 -27.08 14.79 17.21
C VAL A 39 -26.93 13.27 17.24
N THR A 40 -26.75 12.68 16.06
CA THR A 40 -26.39 11.27 15.91
C THR A 40 -24.88 11.09 16.11
N PRO A 41 -24.39 9.96 16.68
CA PRO A 41 -22.95 9.69 16.84
C PRO A 41 -22.13 9.89 15.55
N LYS A 42 -22.71 9.51 14.40
CA LYS A 42 -22.10 9.72 13.08
C LYS A 42 -21.89 11.21 12.74
N ASN A 43 -22.81 12.08 13.13
CA ASN A 43 -22.71 13.51 12.91
C ASN A 43 -21.59 14.12 13.78
N CYS A 44 -21.40 13.63 15.00
CA CYS A 44 -20.27 14.02 15.87
C CYS A 44 -18.94 13.66 15.22
N LEU A 45 -18.78 12.42 14.74
CA LEU A 45 -17.58 11.97 14.05
C LEU A 45 -17.28 12.80 12.79
N ASN A 46 -18.31 13.03 11.95
CA ASN A 46 -18.16 13.84 10.76
C ASN A 46 -17.76 15.28 11.10
N ARG A 47 -18.37 15.87 12.13
CA ARG A 47 -18.03 17.21 12.61
C ARG A 47 -16.57 17.29 13.03
N LEU A 48 -16.07 16.33 13.81
CA LEU A 48 -14.66 16.32 14.21
C LEU A 48 -13.74 16.15 13.00
N THR A 49 -14.08 15.27 12.05
CA THR A 49 -13.29 15.05 10.84
C THR A 49 -13.17 16.32 9.99
N VAL A 50 -14.27 17.08 9.86
CA VAL A 50 -14.26 18.37 9.17
C VAL A 50 -13.39 19.37 9.92
N LEU A 51 -13.52 19.45 11.24
CA LEU A 51 -12.70 20.37 12.04
C LEU A 51 -11.21 20.02 11.95
N GLN A 52 -10.83 18.73 11.97
CA GLN A 52 -9.44 18.30 11.76
C GLN A 52 -8.89 18.73 10.40
N ARG A 53 -9.67 18.58 9.32
CA ARG A 53 -9.25 19.03 7.98
C ARG A 53 -9.08 20.55 7.92
N ASN A 54 -9.98 21.30 8.54
CA ASN A 54 -9.89 22.76 8.59
C ASN A 54 -8.71 23.22 9.44
N TYR A 55 -8.44 22.53 10.55
CA TYR A 55 -7.28 22.80 11.40
C TYR A 55 -5.97 22.57 10.64
N LYS A 56 -5.83 21.45 9.93
CA LYS A 56 -4.67 21.22 9.04
C LYS A 56 -4.48 22.33 8.01
N LYS A 57 -5.55 22.71 7.31
CA LYS A 57 -5.52 23.82 6.35
C LYS A 57 -5.11 25.14 7.00
N PHE A 58 -5.52 25.38 8.24
CA PHE A 58 -5.12 26.55 9.00
C PHE A 58 -3.62 26.53 9.27
N ILE A 59 -3.07 25.43 9.80
CA ILE A 59 -1.63 25.26 10.04
C ILE A 59 -0.83 25.38 8.73
N ASP A 60 -1.24 24.70 7.67
CA ASP A 60 -0.60 24.78 6.36
C ASP A 60 -0.58 26.22 5.82
N ASN A 61 -1.66 26.98 6.02
CA ASN A 61 -1.74 28.38 5.61
C ASN A 61 -0.86 29.30 6.47
N GLN A 62 -0.67 29.01 7.76
CA GLN A 62 0.27 29.76 8.60
C GLN A 62 1.73 29.51 8.19
N ASN A 63 2.04 28.30 7.72
CA ASN A 63 3.38 27.93 7.26
C ASN A 63 3.70 28.41 5.83
N GLN A 64 2.70 28.83 5.05
CA GLN A 64 2.89 29.36 3.69
C GLN A 64 3.19 30.86 3.73
N THR A 65 4.31 31.26 3.11
CA THR A 65 4.66 32.68 2.94
C THR A 65 3.84 33.31 1.81
N GLY A 66 3.40 34.56 1.96
CA GLY A 66 2.70 35.33 0.92
C GLY A 66 1.17 35.16 0.88
N ARG A 67 0.58 34.35 1.76
CA ARG A 67 -0.87 34.16 1.87
C ARG A 67 -1.43 34.87 3.09
N GLY A 68 -2.62 35.44 2.99
CA GLY A 68 -3.29 36.12 4.10
C GLY A 68 -3.53 35.18 5.29
N ARG A 69 -3.41 35.70 6.52
CA ARG A 69 -3.66 34.92 7.74
C ARG A 69 -5.13 34.54 7.83
N ILE A 70 -5.43 33.25 7.81
CA ILE A 70 -6.78 32.74 8.08
C ILE A 70 -6.98 32.68 9.60
N HIS A 71 -8.10 33.16 10.11
CA HIS A 71 -8.46 33.00 11.52
C HIS A 71 -9.33 31.75 11.71
N PHE A 72 -9.03 30.96 12.74
CA PHE A 72 -9.81 29.78 13.12
C PHE A 72 -10.22 29.87 14.59
N ALA A 73 -11.52 29.96 14.84
CA ALA A 73 -12.07 30.24 16.17
C ALA A 73 -11.76 29.17 17.23
N TYR A 74 -11.55 27.91 16.81
CA TYR A 74 -11.27 26.78 17.70
C TYR A 74 -9.80 26.37 17.66
N ALA A 75 -8.89 27.27 17.25
CA ALA A 75 -7.47 26.94 17.10
C ALA A 75 -6.87 26.46 18.42
N GLN A 76 -7.04 27.24 19.50
CA GLN A 76 -6.48 26.92 20.80
C GLN A 76 -6.93 25.56 21.35
N GLU A 77 -8.23 25.24 21.25
CA GLU A 77 -8.77 23.95 21.68
C GLU A 77 -8.22 22.79 20.83
N MET A 78 -7.99 23.04 19.54
CA MET A 78 -7.44 22.04 18.63
C MET A 78 -5.96 21.82 18.85
N ASP A 79 -5.17 22.87 19.06
CA ASP A 79 -3.76 22.79 19.39
C ASP A 79 -3.60 21.89 20.62
N GLU A 80 -4.34 22.14 21.71
CA GLU A 80 -4.22 21.35 22.93
C GLU A 80 -4.49 19.84 22.74
N ILE A 81 -5.43 19.47 21.87
CA ILE A 81 -5.82 18.07 21.61
C ILE A 81 -4.90 17.40 20.57
N PHE A 82 -4.34 18.18 19.64
CA PHE A 82 -3.73 17.67 18.42
C PHE A 82 -2.25 18.04 18.19
N ASP A 83 -1.69 18.98 18.96
CA ASP A 83 -0.31 19.44 18.85
C ASP A 83 0.70 18.28 18.98
N LYS A 84 0.41 17.32 19.85
CA LYS A 84 1.26 16.11 20.05
C LYS A 84 1.18 15.08 18.91
N LYS A 85 0.31 15.25 17.90
CA LYS A 85 0.08 14.24 16.87
C LYS A 85 0.90 14.53 15.61
N LYS A 86 1.76 13.56 15.24
CA LYS A 86 2.58 13.55 14.01
C LYS A 86 1.80 13.72 12.69
N ASN A 87 0.47 13.56 12.73
CA ASN A 87 -0.42 13.71 11.57
C ASN A 87 -0.69 15.18 11.21
N ILE A 88 -0.40 16.12 12.12
CA ILE A 88 -0.61 17.56 11.90
C ILE A 88 0.72 18.30 11.82
N HIS A 89 1.70 17.89 12.63
CA HIS A 89 3.08 18.34 12.52
C HIS A 89 3.95 17.16 12.07
N PRO A 90 4.14 16.94 10.74
CA PRO A 90 5.06 15.92 10.26
C PRO A 90 6.50 16.31 10.63
N GLU A 91 7.22 15.38 11.26
CA GLU A 91 8.60 15.56 11.74
C GLU A 91 9.59 15.73 10.58
N LEU A 92 9.29 15.11 9.44
CA LEU A 92 10.07 15.20 8.21
C LEU A 92 9.16 15.65 7.08
N LEU A 93 9.33 16.88 6.62
CA LEU A 93 8.84 17.30 5.32
C LEU A 93 9.91 16.92 4.30
N LEU A 94 9.60 16.03 3.35
CA LEU A 94 10.41 15.87 2.15
C LEU A 94 10.26 17.14 1.31
N SER A 95 11.00 18.18 1.67
CA SER A 95 11.16 19.35 0.83
C SER A 95 12.04 18.97 -0.36
N THR A 96 11.60 19.29 -1.57
CA THR A 96 12.34 19.10 -2.82
C THR A 96 13.55 20.02 -2.98
N ASP A 97 13.86 20.85 -1.97
CA ASP A 97 14.84 21.93 -2.09
C ASP A 97 16.19 21.64 -1.41
N ALA A 98 16.44 20.40 -0.97
CA ALA A 98 17.69 20.01 -0.34
C ALA A 98 18.47 18.97 -1.17
N ILE A 99 18.89 19.36 -2.37
CA ILE A 99 20.15 18.84 -2.94
C ILE A 99 21.17 19.94 -2.72
N ASN A 100 21.81 19.97 -1.55
CA ASN A 100 23.12 20.58 -1.37
C ASN A 100 23.79 19.90 -0.18
N GLU A 101 24.78 19.09 -0.54
CA GLU A 101 25.94 18.61 0.22
C GLU A 101 25.70 17.66 1.41
N ALA A 102 25.96 16.37 1.11
CA ALA A 102 26.39 15.40 2.09
C ALA A 102 27.76 15.78 2.68
N PRO A 103 28.01 15.47 3.97
CA PRO A 103 29.14 14.57 4.25
C PRO A 103 28.75 13.24 4.94
N LEU A 104 29.67 12.30 4.77
CA LEU A 104 29.64 10.86 5.03
C LEU A 104 29.78 10.46 6.53
N ASP A 105 29.52 9.17 6.77
CA ASP A 105 29.91 8.32 7.92
C ASP A 105 28.97 8.20 9.13
N MET A 106 28.11 7.17 9.14
CA MET A 106 28.25 6.01 10.07
C MET A 106 27.24 4.88 9.74
N GLU A 107 27.71 3.64 9.82
CA GLU A 107 27.08 2.37 9.43
C GLU A 107 26.10 1.77 10.49
N PRO A 108 25.36 0.67 10.18
CA PRO A 108 23.98 0.42 10.57
C PRO A 108 23.78 -0.55 11.76
N PRO A 109 22.53 -0.70 12.25
CA PRO A 109 22.08 -1.98 12.78
C PRO A 109 20.88 -2.56 11.99
N GLU A 110 21.05 -3.82 11.61
CA GLU A 110 20.03 -4.75 11.12
C GLU A 110 18.87 -4.91 12.12
N VAL A 111 17.63 -4.96 11.61
CA VAL A 111 16.56 -5.78 12.22
C VAL A 111 15.73 -6.43 11.11
N THR A 112 15.90 -7.73 10.98
CA THR A 112 15.05 -8.71 10.32
C THR A 112 13.82 -9.03 11.17
N ILE A 113 12.66 -9.25 10.54
CA ILE A 113 11.49 -10.11 10.89
C ILE A 113 10.41 -9.76 9.82
N SER A 114 10.18 -10.56 8.78
CA SER A 114 9.45 -11.84 8.71
C SER A 114 7.91 -11.70 8.86
N GLU A 115 7.26 -11.89 7.71
CA GLU A 115 6.03 -12.65 7.43
C GLU A 115 4.69 -12.32 8.12
N GLY A 116 3.70 -12.03 7.26
CA GLY A 116 2.48 -12.84 7.19
C GLY A 116 1.31 -12.43 8.08
N SER A 117 0.23 -11.93 7.46
CA SER A 117 -1.14 -12.27 7.85
C SER A 117 -2.13 -11.90 6.74
N GLU A 118 -2.56 -12.92 6.00
CA GLU A 118 -3.78 -12.87 5.20
C GLU A 118 -5.01 -12.62 6.08
N CYS A 119 -6.00 -11.91 5.57
CA CYS A 119 -7.40 -12.14 5.98
C CYS A 119 -8.32 -12.11 4.76
N LYS A 120 -9.01 -13.23 4.58
CA LYS A 120 -9.95 -13.51 3.49
C LYS A 120 -11.36 -12.99 3.78
N ILE A 121 -11.96 -12.43 2.72
CA ILE A 121 -13.35 -12.58 2.23
C ILE A 121 -14.52 -12.17 3.14
N GLY A 122 -15.31 -11.22 2.64
CA GLY A 122 -16.75 -11.07 2.90
C GLY A 122 -17.42 -10.33 1.74
N LYS A 123 -18.23 -11.04 0.96
CA LYS A 123 -18.90 -10.59 -0.27
C LYS A 123 -20.15 -9.76 0.03
N GLU A 124 -20.36 -8.69 -0.72
CA GLU A 124 -21.73 -8.20 -1.01
C GLU A 124 -21.90 -7.92 -2.50
N ASN A 125 -22.71 -8.75 -3.14
CA ASN A 125 -23.14 -8.62 -4.52
C ASN A 125 -24.14 -7.47 -4.64
N LYS A 126 -23.82 -6.45 -5.45
CA LYS A 126 -24.83 -5.54 -6.03
C LYS A 126 -24.62 -5.46 -7.53
N ASN A 127 -25.33 -6.34 -8.23
CA ASN A 127 -25.56 -6.25 -9.67
C ASN A 127 -26.29 -4.95 -9.97
N THR A 128 -25.55 -3.95 -10.45
CA THR A 128 -26.12 -2.82 -11.19
C THR A 128 -25.42 -2.77 -12.53
N LYS A 129 -26.16 -3.15 -13.57
CA LYS A 129 -25.75 -3.01 -14.97
C LYS A 129 -25.48 -1.53 -15.23
N LYS A 130 -24.20 -1.14 -15.22
CA LYS A 130 -23.76 0.19 -15.67
C LYS A 130 -23.29 0.08 -17.11
N LEU A 131 -23.91 0.90 -17.96
CA LEU A 131 -23.45 1.23 -19.31
C LEU A 131 -21.92 1.32 -19.34
N ILE A 132 -21.31 0.61 -20.30
CA ILE A 132 -19.88 0.61 -20.56
C ILE A 132 -19.53 1.94 -21.23
N MET A 133 -19.44 3.02 -20.44
CA MET A 133 -18.59 4.14 -20.81
C MET A 133 -17.16 3.65 -20.63
N LYS A 134 -16.34 3.69 -21.69
CA LYS A 134 -14.90 3.40 -21.64
C LYS A 134 -14.28 4.29 -20.56
N LYS A 135 -14.09 3.75 -19.35
CA LYS A 135 -13.43 4.46 -18.26
C LYS A 135 -12.04 4.79 -18.77
N LYS A 136 -11.72 6.09 -18.85
CA LYS A 136 -10.35 6.51 -19.13
C LYS A 136 -9.47 5.89 -18.06
N HIS A 137 -8.56 5.01 -18.49
CA HIS A 137 -7.68 4.27 -17.60
C HIS A 137 -6.94 5.26 -16.72
N THR A 138 -7.11 5.15 -15.41
CA THR A 138 -6.31 5.94 -14.47
C THR A 138 -4.84 5.55 -14.64
N ALA A 139 -3.90 6.46 -14.37
CA ALA A 139 -2.47 6.17 -14.49
C ALA A 139 -2.06 4.89 -13.74
N LEU A 140 -2.66 4.67 -12.56
CA LEU A 140 -2.47 3.46 -11.76
C LEU A 140 -2.94 2.18 -12.46
N GLU A 141 -4.01 2.27 -13.24
CA GLU A 141 -4.57 1.13 -13.95
C GLU A 141 -3.73 0.80 -15.19
N LYS A 142 -3.12 1.80 -15.86
CA LYS A 142 -2.14 1.57 -16.92
C LYS A 142 -0.90 0.84 -16.40
N LEU A 143 -0.34 1.32 -15.29
CA LEU A 143 0.78 0.65 -14.60
C LEU A 143 0.49 -0.82 -14.25
N ARG A 144 -0.77 -1.16 -13.93
CA ARG A 144 -1.19 -2.55 -13.69
C ARG A 144 -1.20 -3.40 -14.96
N LEU A 145 -1.62 -2.83 -16.08
CA LEU A 145 -1.59 -3.51 -17.38
C LEU A 145 -0.16 -3.70 -17.86
N ASP A 146 0.66 -2.65 -17.85
CA ASP A 146 2.05 -2.69 -18.29
C ASP A 146 2.84 -3.76 -17.50
N ARG A 147 2.63 -3.81 -16.17
CA ARG A 147 3.22 -4.85 -15.32
C ARG A 147 2.77 -6.25 -15.74
N LYS A 148 1.48 -6.44 -16.01
CA LYS A 148 0.93 -7.74 -16.42
C LYS A 148 1.47 -8.17 -17.78
N GLU A 149 1.55 -7.25 -18.72
CA GLU A 149 2.08 -7.48 -20.06
C GLU A 149 3.55 -7.89 -20.01
N TYR A 150 4.38 -7.19 -19.23
CA TYR A 150 5.78 -7.56 -19.02
C TYR A 150 5.96 -9.01 -18.53
N TYR A 151 5.16 -9.46 -17.56
CA TYR A 151 5.24 -10.84 -17.09
C TYR A 151 4.81 -11.87 -18.15
N ILE A 152 3.78 -11.54 -18.94
CA ILE A 152 3.32 -12.41 -20.02
C ILE A 152 4.40 -12.53 -21.10
N GLU A 153 4.99 -11.40 -21.51
CA GLU A 153 6.07 -11.35 -22.49
C GLU A 153 7.30 -12.13 -22.01
N LYS A 154 7.72 -11.89 -20.77
CA LYS A 154 8.82 -12.63 -20.13
C LYS A 154 8.57 -14.14 -20.14
N LEU A 155 7.37 -14.57 -19.74
CA LEU A 155 6.99 -15.99 -19.79
C LEU A 155 6.95 -16.55 -21.21
N GLY A 156 6.64 -15.72 -22.21
CA GLY A 156 6.70 -16.07 -23.62
C GLY A 156 8.12 -16.38 -24.07
N VAL A 157 9.05 -15.47 -23.79
CA VAL A 157 10.48 -15.63 -24.11
C VAL A 157 11.06 -16.88 -23.43
N GLU A 158 10.74 -17.11 -22.15
CA GLU A 158 11.19 -18.31 -21.42
C GLU A 158 10.68 -19.61 -22.06
N LYS A 159 9.44 -19.63 -22.55
CA LYS A 159 8.88 -20.79 -23.26
C LYS A 159 9.55 -21.04 -24.60
N GLU A 160 9.87 -19.98 -25.35
CA GLU A 160 10.58 -20.09 -26.62
C GLU A 160 11.97 -20.66 -26.42
N ILE A 161 12.74 -20.13 -25.47
CA ILE A 161 14.05 -20.64 -25.07
C ILE A 161 13.96 -22.14 -24.73
N LEU A 162 12.98 -22.52 -23.92
CA LEU A 162 12.79 -23.92 -23.53
C LEU A 162 12.47 -24.82 -24.74
N SER A 163 11.71 -24.30 -25.72
CA SER A 163 11.39 -25.02 -26.95
C SER A 163 12.63 -25.26 -27.81
N GLU A 164 13.52 -24.27 -27.91
CA GLU A 164 14.77 -24.39 -28.67
C GLU A 164 15.75 -25.35 -28.00
N ILE A 165 15.88 -25.28 -26.67
CA ILE A 165 16.70 -26.23 -25.90
C ILE A 165 16.22 -27.67 -26.12
N LYS A 166 14.90 -27.89 -26.11
CA LYS A 166 14.33 -29.22 -26.39
C LYS A 166 14.66 -29.72 -27.79
N LYS A 167 14.54 -28.86 -28.81
CA LYS A 167 14.91 -29.21 -30.20
C LYS A 167 16.40 -29.55 -30.30
N ARG A 168 17.27 -28.74 -29.69
CA ARG A 168 18.72 -28.99 -29.65
C ARG A 168 19.03 -30.32 -28.98
N ASN A 169 18.39 -30.62 -27.85
CA ASN A 169 18.59 -31.88 -27.13
C ASN A 169 18.12 -33.08 -27.95
N ALA A 170 17.02 -32.96 -28.72
CA ALA A 170 16.56 -34.01 -29.62
C ALA A 170 17.60 -34.31 -30.71
N LEU A 171 18.13 -33.27 -31.38
CA LEU A 171 19.18 -33.43 -32.39
C LEU A 171 20.47 -34.03 -31.81
N LEU A 172 20.84 -33.64 -30.58
CA LEU A 172 21.98 -34.23 -29.90
C LEU A 172 21.74 -35.70 -29.56
N ALA A 173 20.53 -36.08 -29.15
CA ALA A 173 20.17 -37.46 -28.89
C ALA A 173 20.23 -38.31 -30.17
N GLU A 174 19.69 -37.82 -31.28
CA GLU A 174 19.79 -38.47 -32.60
C GLU A 174 21.25 -38.64 -33.04
N ARG A 175 22.06 -37.58 -32.93
CA ARG A 175 23.50 -37.65 -33.22
C ARG A 175 24.21 -38.70 -32.37
N ASN A 176 23.91 -38.74 -31.07
CA ASN A 176 24.52 -39.71 -30.16
C ASN A 176 24.10 -41.14 -30.50
N ALA A 177 22.87 -41.37 -30.95
CA ALA A 177 22.40 -42.68 -31.42
C ALA A 177 23.18 -43.13 -32.66
N LEU A 178 23.34 -42.26 -33.67
CA LEU A 178 24.11 -42.57 -34.87
C LEU A 178 25.59 -42.87 -34.56
N LEU A 179 26.20 -42.11 -33.65
CA LEU A 179 27.56 -42.37 -33.19
C LEU A 179 27.67 -43.72 -32.48
N HIS A 180 26.67 -44.07 -31.67
CA HIS A 180 26.62 -45.37 -31.00
C HIS A 180 26.53 -46.52 -32.02
N GLU A 181 25.67 -46.40 -33.03
CA GLU A 181 25.55 -47.37 -34.13
C GLU A 181 26.87 -47.53 -34.90
N GLN A 182 27.52 -46.41 -35.27
CA GLN A 182 28.82 -46.45 -35.94
C GLN A 182 29.89 -47.15 -35.08
N ASN A 183 29.92 -46.86 -33.77
CA ASN A 183 30.84 -47.51 -32.85
C ASN A 183 30.58 -49.01 -32.72
N CYS A 184 29.32 -49.46 -32.76
CA CYS A 184 28.99 -50.89 -32.80
C CYS A 184 29.55 -51.56 -34.07
N ILE A 185 29.28 -50.97 -35.24
CA ILE A 185 29.76 -51.49 -36.54
C ILE A 185 31.30 -51.56 -36.58
N LEU A 186 31.99 -50.54 -36.06
CA LEU A 186 33.45 -50.53 -36.01
C LEU A 186 34.01 -51.64 -35.11
N LYS A 187 33.38 -51.90 -33.95
CA LYS A 187 33.77 -53.01 -33.07
C LYS A 187 33.57 -54.36 -33.74
N GLU A 188 32.45 -54.57 -34.42
CA GLU A 188 32.19 -55.82 -35.15
C GLU A 188 33.24 -56.10 -36.23
N LYS A 189 33.63 -55.07 -37.00
CA LYS A 189 34.71 -55.17 -38.00
C LYS A 189 36.08 -55.47 -37.39
N GLN A 190 36.39 -54.89 -36.22
CA GLN A 190 37.64 -55.19 -35.50
C GLN A 190 37.66 -56.64 -34.98
N CYS A 191 36.53 -57.20 -34.56
CA CYS A 191 36.44 -58.60 -34.16
C CYS A 191 36.65 -59.56 -35.34
N HIS A 192 36.16 -59.23 -36.54
CA HIS A 192 36.30 -60.09 -37.73
C HIS A 192 37.71 -60.06 -38.36
N HIS A 193 38.51 -59.04 -38.07
CA HIS A 193 39.88 -58.92 -38.59
C HIS A 193 40.95 -59.59 -37.70
N ASN A 194 40.57 -60.02 -36.49
CA ASN A 194 41.45 -60.65 -35.49
C ASN A 194 41.22 -62.16 -35.32
N THR A 195 40.41 -62.77 -36.20
CA THR A 195 40.19 -64.23 -36.34
C THR A 195 40.68 -64.70 -37.69
#